data_AF-A0A6J8CR63-F1
#
_entry.id   AF-A0A6J8CR63-F1
#
_cell.length_a   1.000
_cell.length_b   1.000
_cell.length_c   1.000
_cell.angle_alpha   90.00
_cell.angle_beta   90.00
_cell.angle_gamma   90.00
#
_symmetry.space_group_name_H-M   'P 1'
#
loop_
_entity.id
_entity.type
_entity.pdbx_description
1 polymer ?
#
loop_
_entity_poly.entity_id
_entity_poly.type
_entity_poly.pdbx_seq_one_letter_code
_entity_poly.pdbx_strand_id
1 'polypeptide(L)'
;MVIDGNHTPLLGRSTASELGILLIGPSVNMINTKGDIVSKYSDLFCGLGKLKDYQLKIYIDKNVKPIAQPTRRLPFNIRKSVEEKLCELEEMDVIERVEGPTEWVSPLVVVPKRNSEIRICVDMRRANEAVKRSRHPIPTVDEILQELKWS
;
A
#
# COMPACT_ATOMS: atom_id res chain seq x y z
N MET A 1 46.48 6.50 -0.12
CA MET A 1 47.91 6.15 -0.06
C MET A 1 48.50 7.00 1.07
N VAL A 2 48.59 6.45 2.28
CA VAL A 2 49.25 7.13 3.41
C VAL A 2 50.63 6.53 3.49
N ILE A 3 51.65 7.38 3.40
CA ILE A 3 53.05 7.00 3.43
C ILE A 3 53.59 7.48 4.77
N ASP A 4 54.10 6.57 5.59
CA ASP A 4 54.66 6.92 6.90
C ASP A 4 56.05 7.56 6.73
N GLY A 5 56.11 8.86 6.98
CA GLY A 5 57.32 9.67 6.93
C GLY A 5 57.03 11.14 7.20
N ASN A 6 58.04 11.90 7.64
CA ASN A 6 57.93 13.31 8.02
C ASN A 6 57.86 14.21 6.78
N HIS A 7 56.84 14.04 5.94
CA HIS A 7 56.67 14.73 4.67
C HIS A 7 55.56 15.77 4.74
N THR A 8 55.81 16.93 4.14
CA THR A 8 54.77 17.96 3.95
C THR A 8 53.72 17.42 2.98
N PRO A 9 52.42 17.43 3.33
CA PRO A 9 51.38 16.96 2.42
C PRO A 9 51.41 17.77 1.13
N LEU A 10 51.44 17.08 -0.02
CA LEU A 10 51.40 17.70 -1.36
C LEU A 10 50.18 18.59 -1.58
N LEU A 11 49.09 18.30 -0.86
CA LEU A 11 47.86 19.05 -0.90
C LEU A 11 47.42 19.37 0.53
N GLY A 12 47.43 20.65 0.88
CA GLY A 12 46.92 21.14 2.16
C GLY A 12 45.41 20.95 2.26
N ARG A 13 44.88 20.91 3.49
CA ARG A 13 43.43 20.78 3.73
C ARG A 13 42.61 21.83 2.97
N SER A 14 43.05 23.09 2.97
CA SER A 14 42.39 24.19 2.26
C SER A 14 42.33 23.91 0.75
N THR A 15 43.47 23.57 0.15
CA THR A 15 43.59 23.25 -1.28
C THR A 15 42.77 22.02 -1.66
N ALA A 16 42.74 20.98 -0.81
CA ALA A 16 41.96 19.77 -1.03
C ALA A 16 40.44 20.03 -0.96
N SER A 17 39.98 20.92 -0.09
CA SER A 17 38.58 21.36 -0.07
C SER A 17 38.24 22.25 -1.27
N GLU A 18 39.14 23.15 -1.68
CA GLU A 18 38.91 24.07 -2.80
C GLU A 18 38.89 23.35 -4.16
N LEU A 19 39.70 22.31 -4.32
CA LEU A 19 39.67 21.41 -5.48
C LEU A 19 38.50 20.40 -5.44
N GLY A 20 37.69 20.41 -4.39
CA GLY A 20 36.53 19.50 -4.24
C GLY A 20 36.90 18.02 -3.99
N ILE A 21 38.18 17.73 -3.73
CA ILE A 21 38.71 16.38 -3.51
C ILE A 21 38.41 15.91 -2.07
N LEU A 22 38.28 16.86 -1.14
CA LEU A 22 38.01 16.63 0.28
C LEU A 22 36.68 17.26 0.69
N LEU A 23 35.64 16.44 0.78
CA LEU A 23 34.33 16.81 1.33
C LEU A 23 34.27 16.50 2.83
N ILE A 24 34.33 17.54 3.68
CA ILE A 24 34.20 17.40 5.14
C ILE A 24 32.97 18.15 5.60
N GLY A 25 31.98 17.43 6.13
CA GLY A 25 30.76 17.95 6.72
C GLY A 25 29.78 16.82 7.04
N PRO A 26 28.70 17.05 7.80
CA PRO A 26 27.66 16.04 8.08
C PRO A 26 27.00 15.47 6.81
N SER A 27 27.27 16.06 5.66
CA SER A 27 26.71 15.76 4.35
C SER A 27 27.51 14.77 3.50
N VAL A 28 28.62 14.17 3.97
CA VAL A 28 29.33 13.14 3.17
C VAL A 28 28.48 11.87 2.98
N ASN A 29 27.47 11.68 3.85
CA ASN A 29 26.40 10.69 3.72
C ASN A 29 25.02 11.33 3.42
N MET A 30 24.96 12.61 3.04
CA MET A 30 23.71 13.15 2.52
C MET A 30 23.49 12.60 1.11
N ILE A 31 22.48 11.75 0.97
CA ILE A 31 21.82 11.53 -0.30
C ILE A 31 21.29 12.91 -0.71
N ASN A 32 22.06 13.61 -1.53
CA ASN A 32 21.64 14.83 -2.15
C ASN A 32 20.57 14.42 -3.16
N THR A 33 19.30 14.44 -2.75
CA THR A 33 18.13 14.14 -3.59
C THR A 33 18.00 15.23 -4.65
N LYS A 34 18.92 15.25 -5.63
CA LYS A 34 18.88 16.08 -6.84
C LYS A 34 17.82 15.56 -7.84
N GLY A 35 16.69 15.17 -7.29
CA GLY A 35 15.57 14.51 -7.93
C GLY A 35 14.75 13.92 -6.81
N ASP A 36 13.74 14.65 -6.36
CA ASP A 36 12.74 14.11 -5.44
C ASP A 36 12.17 12.83 -6.07
N ILE A 37 12.35 11.68 -5.40
CA ILE A 37 11.92 10.38 -5.91
C ILE A 37 10.40 10.37 -6.18
N VAL A 38 9.66 11.17 -5.42
CA VAL A 38 8.23 11.40 -5.60
C VAL A 38 7.98 12.12 -6.91
N SER A 39 8.78 13.13 -7.24
CA SER A 39 8.71 13.83 -8.52
C SER A 39 9.13 12.94 -9.70
N LYS A 40 10.12 12.06 -9.52
CA LYS A 40 10.62 11.16 -10.56
C LYS A 40 9.65 10.02 -10.90
N TYR A 41 8.92 9.51 -9.90
CA TYR A 41 7.98 8.40 -10.03
C TYR A 41 6.60 8.79 -9.50
N SER A 42 6.10 9.97 -9.88
CA SER A 42 4.88 10.54 -9.34
C SER A 42 3.65 9.67 -9.57
N ASP A 43 3.66 8.89 -10.64
CA ASP A 43 2.66 7.88 -10.98
C ASP A 43 2.57 6.76 -9.94
N LEU A 44 3.69 6.36 -9.32
CA LEU A 44 3.73 5.33 -8.27
C LEU A 44 3.18 5.83 -6.92
N PHE A 45 3.13 7.15 -6.70
CA PHE A 45 2.70 7.76 -5.45
C PHE A 45 1.31 8.41 -5.53
N CYS A 46 0.54 8.12 -6.59
CA CYS A 46 -0.80 8.66 -6.80
C CYS A 46 -1.88 7.57 -6.83
N GLY A 47 -3.06 7.88 -6.28
CA GLY A 47 -4.22 6.99 -6.32
C GLY A 47 -4.08 5.69 -5.51
N LEU A 48 -4.97 4.73 -5.79
CA LEU A 48 -4.96 3.40 -5.16
C LEU A 48 -4.04 2.39 -5.88
N GLY A 49 -3.67 2.67 -7.13
CA GLY A 49 -3.06 1.70 -8.03
C GLY A 49 -4.05 0.63 -8.52
N LYS A 50 -3.77 0.05 -9.70
CA LYS A 50 -4.53 -1.06 -10.28
C LYS A 50 -3.55 -2.05 -10.87
N LEU A 51 -3.60 -3.31 -10.41
CA LEU A 51 -2.78 -4.38 -10.97
C LEU A 51 -3.29 -4.69 -12.37
N LYS A 52 -2.49 -4.34 -13.38
CA LYS A 52 -2.82 -4.55 -14.79
C LYS A 52 -2.56 -6.01 -15.16
N ASP A 53 -3.33 -6.51 -16.12
CA ASP A 53 -3.14 -7.81 -16.78
C ASP A 53 -3.21 -9.04 -15.86
N TYR A 54 -3.82 -8.90 -14.68
CA TYR A 54 -4.04 -9.98 -13.73
C TYR A 54 -5.47 -10.00 -13.21
N GLN A 55 -6.19 -11.09 -13.46
CA GLN A 55 -7.51 -11.33 -12.89
C GLN A 55 -7.43 -12.37 -11.78
N LEU A 56 -7.76 -11.97 -10.55
CA LEU A 56 -7.77 -12.86 -9.41
C LEU A 56 -8.89 -13.89 -9.54
N LYS A 57 -8.54 -15.18 -9.50
CA LYS A 57 -9.51 -16.28 -9.43
C LYS A 57 -9.70 -16.71 -7.97
N ILE A 58 -10.92 -16.55 -7.46
CA ILE A 58 -11.31 -17.04 -6.14
C ILE A 58 -11.89 -18.45 -6.29
N TYR A 59 -11.32 -19.42 -5.58
CA TYR A 59 -11.82 -20.79 -5.58
C TYR A 59 -12.96 -20.94 -4.58
N ILE A 60 -14.11 -21.44 -5.04
CA ILE A 60 -15.32 -21.60 -4.23
C ILE A 60 -15.61 -23.09 -3.97
N ASP A 61 -16.04 -23.44 -2.76
CA ASP A 61 -16.62 -24.73 -2.43
C ASP A 61 -18.09 -24.79 -2.84
N LYS A 62 -18.38 -25.64 -3.83
CA LYS A 62 -19.71 -25.82 -4.40
C LYS A 62 -20.70 -26.50 -3.44
N ASN A 63 -20.22 -27.10 -2.36
CA ASN A 63 -21.09 -27.70 -1.35
C ASN A 63 -21.71 -26.64 -0.41
N VAL A 64 -21.14 -25.43 -0.37
CA VAL A 64 -21.68 -24.34 0.43
C VAL A 64 -22.76 -23.62 -0.38
N LYS A 65 -23.99 -23.64 0.14
CA LYS A 65 -25.13 -22.99 -0.51
C LYS A 65 -24.97 -21.46 -0.49
N PRO A 66 -25.18 -20.76 -1.61
CA PRO A 66 -25.23 -19.31 -1.65
C PRO A 66 -26.29 -18.73 -0.73
N ILE A 67 -25.96 -17.59 -0.11
CA ILE A 67 -26.85 -16.88 0.80
C ILE A 67 -26.94 -15.41 0.38
N ALA A 68 -28.17 -14.99 0.06
CA ALA A 68 -28.53 -13.59 -0.07
C ALA A 68 -29.01 -13.05 1.28
N GLN A 69 -28.13 -12.36 1.99
CA GLN A 69 -28.44 -11.80 3.30
C GLN A 69 -29.24 -10.50 3.17
N PRO A 70 -30.18 -10.21 4.10
CA PRO A 70 -30.94 -8.97 4.07
C PRO A 70 -30.05 -7.76 4.35
N THR A 71 -30.28 -6.66 3.62
CA THR A 71 -29.56 -5.40 3.80
C THR A 71 -29.88 -4.76 5.15
N ARG A 72 -28.88 -4.15 5.79
CA ARG A 72 -29.05 -3.43 7.06
C ARG A 72 -29.70 -2.06 6.82
N ARG A 73 -30.61 -1.66 7.71
CA ARG A 73 -31.19 -0.32 7.69
C ARG A 73 -30.13 0.72 8.05
N LEU A 74 -29.97 1.73 7.21
CA LEU A 74 -29.07 2.86 7.46
C LEU A 74 -29.82 3.97 8.22
N PRO A 75 -29.28 4.44 9.37
CA PRO A 75 -29.71 5.67 10.02
C PRO A 75 -29.71 6.86 9.06
N PHE A 76 -30.70 7.74 9.17
CA PHE A 76 -30.89 8.84 8.21
C PHE A 76 -29.69 9.79 8.10
N ASN A 77 -29.04 10.07 9.23
CA ASN A 77 -27.91 10.99 9.30
C ASN A 77 -26.67 10.51 8.52
N ILE A 78 -26.52 9.21 8.27
CA ILE A 78 -25.36 8.66 7.54
C ILE A 78 -25.65 8.31 6.08
N ARG A 79 -26.91 8.35 5.63
CA ARG A 79 -27.30 7.92 4.28
C ARG A 79 -26.58 8.70 3.19
N LYS A 80 -26.54 10.02 3.32
CA LYS A 80 -25.87 10.91 2.38
C LYS A 80 -24.38 10.58 2.26
N SER A 81 -23.70 10.43 3.39
CA SER A 81 -22.27 10.06 3.39
C SER A 81 -22.01 8.68 2.81
N VAL A 82 -22.92 7.72 3.01
CA VAL A 82 -22.82 6.38 2.40
C VAL A 82 -22.97 6.46 0.89
N GLU A 83 -23.95 7.22 0.41
CA GLU A 83 -24.18 7.42 -1.03
C GLU A 83 -22.99 8.10 -1.70
N GLU A 84 -22.51 9.21 -1.15
CA GLU A 84 -21.30 9.90 -1.62
C GLU A 84 -20.10 8.95 -1.70
N LYS A 85 -19.91 8.11 -0.67
CA LYS A 85 -18.79 7.18 -0.65
C LYS A 85 -18.95 6.02 -1.63
N LEU A 86 -20.17 5.57 -1.91
CA LEU A 86 -20.42 4.57 -2.96
C LEU A 86 -20.15 5.14 -4.34
N CYS A 87 -20.58 6.38 -4.63
CA CYS A 87 -20.27 7.06 -5.88
C CYS A 87 -18.76 7.22 -6.07
N GLU A 88 -18.03 7.66 -5.04
CA GLU A 88 -16.58 7.78 -5.08
C GLU A 88 -15.91 6.42 -5.42
N LEU A 89 -16.36 5.33 -4.80
CA LEU A 89 -15.80 3.98 -5.07
C LEU A 89 -16.12 3.48 -6.49
N GLU A 90 -17.29 3.83 -7.02
CA GLU A 90 -17.69 3.53 -8.41
C GLU A 90 -16.85 4.35 -9.41
N GLU A 91 -16.65 5.64 -9.17
CA GLU A 91 -15.78 6.52 -9.97
C GLU A 91 -14.31 6.08 -9.95
N MET A 92 -13.85 5.53 -8.82
CA MET A 92 -12.51 4.98 -8.66
C MET A 92 -12.34 3.58 -9.26
N ASP A 93 -13.38 3.01 -9.88
CA ASP A 93 -13.36 1.66 -10.47
C ASP A 93 -13.02 0.56 -9.45
N VAL A 94 -13.42 0.76 -8.19
CA VAL A 94 -13.24 -0.20 -7.09
C VAL A 94 -14.44 -1.14 -6.98
N ILE A 95 -15.63 -0.66 -7.32
CA ILE A 95 -16.89 -1.42 -7.33
C ILE A 95 -17.64 -1.14 -8.63
N GLU A 96 -18.51 -2.07 -9.01
CA GLU A 96 -19.40 -1.94 -10.16
C GLU A 96 -20.85 -2.27 -9.79
N ARG A 97 -21.79 -1.76 -10.56
CA ARG A 97 -23.20 -2.11 -10.42
C ARG A 97 -23.45 -3.48 -11.04
N VAL A 98 -24.19 -4.32 -10.33
CA VAL A 98 -24.63 -5.62 -10.83
C VAL A 98 -26.10 -5.52 -11.22
N GLU A 99 -26.42 -5.95 -12.43
CA GLU A 99 -27.80 -6.05 -12.93
C GLU A 99 -28.36 -7.46 -12.72
N GLY A 100 -29.65 -7.55 -12.40
CA GLY A 100 -30.34 -8.83 -12.22
C GLY A 100 -30.13 -9.50 -10.84
N PRO A 101 -30.71 -10.69 -10.64
CA PRO A 101 -30.64 -11.41 -9.38
C PRO A 101 -29.26 -12.02 -9.16
N THR A 102 -28.74 -11.91 -7.93
CA THR A 102 -27.49 -12.53 -7.50
C THR A 102 -27.73 -13.55 -6.39
N GLU A 103 -26.99 -14.65 -6.42
CA GLU A 103 -27.11 -15.72 -5.41
C GLU A 103 -26.42 -15.35 -4.08
N TRP A 104 -25.40 -14.50 -4.14
CA TRP A 104 -24.62 -14.04 -3.00
C TRP A 104 -24.88 -12.55 -2.75
N VAL A 105 -25.41 -12.23 -1.58
CA VAL A 105 -25.58 -10.85 -1.12
C VAL A 105 -25.05 -10.75 0.30
N SER A 106 -24.09 -9.85 0.50
CA SER A 106 -23.52 -9.57 1.82
C SER A 106 -23.91 -8.16 2.26
N PRO A 107 -24.36 -7.96 3.52
CA PRO A 107 -24.87 -6.68 3.94
C PRO A 107 -23.74 -5.67 4.13
N LEU A 108 -24.05 -4.42 3.79
CA LEU A 108 -23.20 -3.26 4.06
C LEU A 108 -23.09 -2.99 5.57
N VAL A 109 -21.90 -2.66 6.02
CA VAL A 109 -21.56 -2.22 7.37
C VAL A 109 -20.85 -0.87 7.27
N VAL A 110 -21.33 0.11 8.02
CA VAL A 110 -20.76 1.47 8.04
C VAL A 110 -20.03 1.68 9.35
N VAL A 111 -18.76 2.05 9.28
CA VAL A 111 -17.92 2.30 10.46
C VAL A 111 -17.46 3.75 10.47
N PRO A 112 -17.71 4.52 11.54
CA PRO A 112 -17.23 5.90 11.64
C PRO A 112 -15.71 5.93 11.80
N LYS A 113 -15.06 6.87 11.10
CA LYS A 113 -13.66 7.24 11.33
C LYS A 113 -13.58 8.34 12.40
N ARG A 114 -12.37 8.55 12.92
CA ARG A 114 -12.09 9.62 13.90
C ARG A 114 -12.26 11.03 13.32
N ASN A 115 -12.09 11.20 12.02
CA ASN A 115 -12.22 12.47 11.31
C ASN A 115 -13.63 12.74 10.77
N SER A 116 -14.66 12.16 11.38
CA SER A 116 -16.08 12.29 10.97
C SER A 116 -16.44 11.72 9.59
N GLU A 117 -15.49 11.12 8.86
CA GLU A 117 -15.78 10.32 7.67
C GLU A 117 -16.29 8.92 8.04
N ILE A 118 -16.70 8.15 7.04
CA ILE A 118 -17.13 6.76 7.19
C ILE A 118 -16.21 5.79 6.42
N ARG A 119 -16.25 4.52 6.81
CA ARG A 119 -15.76 3.38 6.04
C ARG A 119 -16.94 2.50 5.67
N ILE A 120 -17.02 2.16 4.39
CA ILE A 120 -17.91 1.14 3.86
C ILE A 120 -17.18 -0.20 4.00
N CYS A 121 -17.81 -1.14 4.69
CA CYS A 121 -17.34 -2.51 4.87
C CYS A 121 -18.44 -3.48 4.45
N VAL A 122 -18.06 -4.68 4.02
CA VAL A 122 -19.01 -5.74 3.66
C VAL A 122 -18.89 -6.87 4.68
N ASP A 123 -20.01 -7.35 5.19
CA ASP A 123 -20.03 -8.49 6.12
C ASP A 123 -19.80 -9.81 5.37
N MET A 124 -18.53 -10.12 5.14
CA MET A 124 -18.09 -11.27 4.33
C MET A 124 -18.14 -12.61 5.08
N ARG A 125 -18.67 -12.69 6.30
CA ARG A 125 -18.61 -13.93 7.11
C ARG A 125 -19.19 -15.14 6.37
N ARG A 126 -20.40 -15.00 5.81
CA ARG A 126 -21.10 -16.05 5.06
C ARG A 126 -20.42 -16.36 3.72
N ALA A 127 -19.98 -15.34 2.98
CA ALA A 127 -19.27 -15.54 1.72
C ALA A 127 -17.93 -16.27 1.94
N ASN A 128 -17.21 -15.92 3.02
CA ASN A 128 -15.91 -16.50 3.36
C ASN A 128 -15.98 -18.00 3.70
N GLU A 129 -17.11 -18.52 4.14
CA GLU A 129 -17.30 -19.97 4.37
C GLU A 129 -17.21 -20.78 3.07
N ALA A 130 -17.59 -20.17 1.94
CA ALA A 130 -17.48 -20.81 0.63
C ALA A 130 -16.10 -20.64 -0.02
N VAL A 131 -15.26 -19.70 0.48
CA VAL A 131 -13.95 -19.42 -0.13
C VAL A 131 -12.91 -20.45 0.31
N LYS A 132 -12.36 -21.20 -0.64
CA LYS A 132 -11.22 -22.09 -0.42
C LYS A 132 -9.94 -21.27 -0.30
N ARG A 133 -9.34 -21.28 0.89
CA ARG A 133 -8.11 -20.53 1.18
C ARG A 133 -6.89 -21.27 0.63
N SER A 134 -6.11 -20.60 -0.21
CA SER A 134 -4.76 -21.08 -0.55
C SER A 134 -3.81 -20.81 0.63
N ARG A 135 -2.93 -21.77 0.89
CA ARG A 135 -1.92 -21.65 1.95
C ARG A 135 -0.61 -21.20 1.32
N HIS A 136 -0.34 -19.90 1.39
CA HIS A 136 0.95 -19.32 1.04
C HIS A 136 1.62 -18.91 2.36
N PRO A 137 2.75 -19.52 2.75
CA PRO A 137 3.45 -19.14 3.96
C PRO A 137 3.95 -17.69 3.79
N ILE A 138 3.59 -16.83 4.74
CA ILE A 138 4.16 -15.49 4.83
C ILE A 138 5.40 -15.64 5.71
N PRO A 139 6.60 -15.24 5.24
CA PRO A 139 7.80 -15.35 6.04
C PRO A 139 7.68 -14.51 7.30
N THR A 140 8.30 -15.00 8.36
CA THR A 140 8.39 -14.28 9.64
C THR A 140 9.35 -13.09 9.51
N VAL A 141 9.23 -12.15 10.45
CA VAL A 141 10.14 -10.99 10.51
C VAL A 141 11.60 -11.45 10.66
N ASP A 142 11.86 -12.49 11.46
CA ASP A 142 13.21 -13.01 11.67
C ASP A 142 13.81 -13.64 10.41
N GLU A 143 13.00 -14.38 9.63
CA GLU A 143 13.43 -14.95 8.34
C GLU A 143 13.83 -13.84 7.35
N ILE A 144 13.00 -12.80 7.22
CA ILE A 144 13.30 -11.64 6.36
C ILE A 144 14.59 -10.94 6.84
N LEU A 145 14.75 -10.75 8.15
CA LEU A 145 15.94 -10.09 8.71
C LEU A 145 17.22 -10.93 8.52
N GLN A 146 17.13 -12.26 8.51
CA GLN A 146 18.28 -13.12 8.22
C GLN A 146 18.73 -12.99 6.76
N GLU A 147 17.79 -12.93 5.81
CA GLU A 147 18.10 -12.70 4.39
C GLU A 147 18.78 -11.34 4.15
N LEU A 148 18.36 -10.30 4.87
CA LEU A 148 18.91 -8.95 4.73
C LEU A 148 20.32 -8.78 5.33
N LYS A 149 20.68 -9.56 6.36
CA LYS A 149 21.97 -9.42 7.07
C LYS A 149 23.18 -9.87 6.26
N TRP A 150 22.98 -10.50 5.11
CA TRP A 150 24.06 -11.00 4.24
C TRP A 150 24.29 -10.15 2.97
N SER A 151 23.65 -8.98 2.87
CA SER A 151 23.90 -7.94 1.85
C SER A 151 24.64 -6.74 2.43
#